data_AF-A0A0B7MC05-F1
#
_entry.id   AF-A0A0B7MC05-F1
#
_cell.length_a   1.000
_cell.length_b   1.000
_cell.length_c   1.000
_cell.angle_alpha   90.00
_cell.angle_beta   90.00
_cell.angle_gamma   90.00
#
_symmetry.space_group_name_H-M   'P 1'
#
loop_
_entity.id
_entity.type
_entity.pdbx_description
1 polymer ?
#
loop_
_entity_poly.entity_id
_entity_poly.type
_entity_poly.pdbx_seq_one_letter_code
_entity_poly.pdbx_strand_id
1 'polypeptide(L)'
;MQTTDQQDVTSIATAWLKFIETGTIDSAVVRSEIADSWLRSYRAGIDPAHGISDHLLSGNALEELLEKRSDLINIARTFMTNLYQFVAGSGFIVILSDERGFIMEIMGDNDTLANAAKLNLIKGASWAEEVAGTNGLGTALAIKKPVQVSGYEHYCQQTQSWTCSAAPIYDKNTVIGALQMSGPSSRTHLHTLGMVVAAVEAIEYEMRVHKQNRDLVLLNNHLNNIFLTVSDGVISCQ
;
A
#
# COMPACT_ATOMS: atom_id res chain seq x y z
N MET A 1 -6.02 -31.49 -10.40
CA MET A 1 -5.82 -30.41 -9.40
C MET A 1 -6.36 -29.09 -9.95
N GLN A 2 -7.64 -29.07 -10.39
CA GLN A 2 -8.28 -27.90 -11.04
C GLN A 2 -9.70 -27.64 -10.51
N THR A 3 -10.21 -28.47 -9.59
CA THR A 3 -11.63 -28.42 -9.16
C THR A 3 -11.87 -27.57 -7.91
N THR A 4 -10.86 -27.41 -7.04
CA THR A 4 -11.00 -26.67 -5.77
C THR A 4 -11.07 -25.15 -6.01
N ASP A 5 -10.22 -24.63 -6.91
CA ASP A 5 -10.08 -23.19 -7.18
C ASP A 5 -11.34 -22.57 -7.80
N GLN A 6 -12.02 -23.31 -8.69
CA GLN A 6 -13.25 -22.85 -9.34
C GLN A 6 -14.46 -22.84 -8.39
N GLN A 7 -14.51 -23.80 -7.46
CA GLN A 7 -15.58 -23.93 -6.47
C GLN A 7 -15.48 -22.83 -5.41
N ASP A 8 -14.26 -22.48 -5.00
CA ASP A 8 -13.99 -21.39 -4.07
C ASP A 8 -14.29 -20.02 -4.68
N VAL A 9 -13.97 -19.79 -5.97
CA VAL A 9 -14.34 -18.54 -6.66
C VAL A 9 -15.86 -18.38 -6.78
N THR A 10 -16.59 -19.47 -7.01
CA THR A 10 -18.05 -19.44 -7.15
C THR A 10 -18.75 -19.21 -5.80
N SER A 11 -18.20 -19.74 -4.71
CA SER A 11 -18.75 -19.56 -3.37
C SER A 11 -18.58 -18.12 -2.89
N ILE A 12 -17.40 -17.51 -3.06
CA ILE A 12 -17.17 -16.12 -2.65
C ILE A 12 -17.99 -15.13 -3.48
N ALA A 13 -18.18 -15.38 -4.78
CA ALA A 13 -19.03 -14.56 -5.64
C ALA A 13 -20.50 -14.56 -5.17
N THR A 14 -21.01 -15.73 -4.78
CA THR A 14 -22.37 -15.87 -4.25
C THR A 14 -22.51 -15.18 -2.90
N ALA A 15 -21.51 -15.31 -2.02
CA ALA A 15 -21.48 -14.64 -0.74
C ALA A 15 -21.43 -13.10 -0.89
N TRP A 16 -20.65 -12.60 -1.85
CA TRP A 16 -20.60 -11.18 -2.19
C TRP A 16 -21.96 -10.66 -2.66
N LEU A 17 -22.60 -11.34 -3.63
CA LEU A 17 -23.94 -10.96 -4.12
C LEU A 17 -24.96 -10.90 -2.98
N LYS A 18 -25.01 -11.95 -2.16
CA LYS A 18 -25.89 -12.01 -0.99
C LYS A 18 -25.63 -10.86 -0.02
N PHE A 19 -24.37 -10.54 0.23
CA PHE A 19 -24.02 -9.43 1.10
C PHE A 19 -24.46 -8.08 0.54
N ILE A 20 -24.25 -7.81 -0.76
CA ILE A 20 -24.70 -6.56 -1.38
C ILE A 20 -26.23 -6.42 -1.38
N GLU A 21 -26.97 -7.52 -1.60
CA GLU A 21 -28.44 -7.50 -1.63
C GLU A 21 -29.07 -7.40 -0.24
N THR A 22 -28.49 -8.06 0.77
CA THR A 22 -29.14 -8.28 2.07
C THR A 22 -28.39 -7.73 3.27
N GLY A 23 -27.14 -7.26 3.08
CA GLY A 23 -26.23 -6.89 4.17
C GLY A 23 -25.74 -8.07 5.02
N THR A 24 -26.09 -9.31 4.67
CA THR A 24 -25.78 -10.50 5.47
C THR A 24 -24.48 -11.15 5.03
N ILE A 25 -23.55 -11.34 5.97
CA ILE A 25 -22.29 -12.06 5.76
C ILE A 25 -22.50 -13.56 5.93
N ASP A 26 -21.95 -14.36 5.01
CA ASP A 26 -21.79 -15.80 5.19
C ASP A 26 -20.41 -16.11 5.77
N SER A 27 -20.33 -16.23 7.10
CA SER A 27 -19.06 -16.45 7.81
C SER A 27 -18.43 -17.82 7.56
N ALA A 28 -19.15 -18.76 6.92
CA ALA A 28 -18.57 -20.05 6.54
C ALA A 28 -17.74 -19.94 5.25
N VAL A 29 -17.98 -18.90 4.44
CA VAL A 29 -17.33 -18.67 3.14
C VAL A 29 -16.38 -17.48 3.21
N VAL A 30 -16.80 -16.39 3.85
CA VAL A 30 -16.06 -15.13 3.91
C VAL A 30 -15.20 -15.10 5.17
N ARG A 31 -13.88 -15.05 5.01
CA ARG A 31 -12.95 -14.88 6.13
C ARG A 31 -13.17 -13.54 6.85
N SER A 32 -12.88 -13.51 8.15
CA SER A 32 -13.21 -12.39 9.04
C SER A 32 -12.69 -11.04 8.57
N GLU A 33 -11.47 -10.96 8.04
CA GLU A 33 -10.89 -9.66 7.65
C GLU A 33 -11.63 -9.04 6.46
N ILE A 34 -12.13 -9.87 5.53
CA ILE A 34 -12.92 -9.43 4.38
C ILE A 34 -14.34 -9.10 4.81
N ALA A 35 -14.96 -9.93 5.66
CA ALA A 35 -16.28 -9.63 6.19
C ALA A 35 -16.31 -8.28 6.93
N ASP A 36 -15.30 -8.02 7.76
CA ASP A 36 -15.17 -6.75 8.48
C ASP A 36 -14.93 -5.58 7.51
N SER A 37 -14.12 -5.80 6.46
CA SER A 37 -13.86 -4.79 5.43
C SER A 37 -15.13 -4.47 4.62
N TRP A 38 -15.86 -5.48 4.16
CA TRP A 38 -17.14 -5.33 3.47
C TRP A 38 -18.13 -4.53 4.31
N LEU A 39 -18.17 -4.79 5.62
CA LEU A 39 -19.03 -4.04 6.54
C LEU A 39 -18.58 -2.58 6.71
N ARG A 40 -17.27 -2.29 6.74
CA ARG A 40 -16.75 -0.91 6.75
C ARG A 40 -17.11 -0.18 5.46
N SER A 41 -16.93 -0.81 4.30
CA SER A 41 -17.30 -0.25 3.00
C SER A 41 -18.81 -0.01 2.84
N TYR A 42 -19.63 -0.96 3.30
CA TYR A 42 -21.08 -0.82 3.32
C TYR A 42 -21.53 0.36 4.18
N ARG A 43 -20.95 0.49 5.39
CA ARG A 43 -21.23 1.62 6.30
C ARG A 43 -20.77 2.97 5.76
N ALA A 44 -19.71 2.97 4.94
CA ALA A 44 -19.24 4.17 4.26
C ALA A 44 -20.11 4.57 3.05
N GLY A 45 -21.09 3.73 2.66
CA GLY A 45 -22.01 4.05 1.57
C GLY A 45 -21.40 3.89 0.17
N ILE A 46 -20.35 3.08 0.03
CA ILE A 46 -19.71 2.81 -1.26
C ILE A 46 -20.70 2.09 -2.19
N ASP A 47 -20.83 2.57 -3.43
CA ASP A 47 -21.59 1.91 -4.50
C ASP A 47 -20.77 0.70 -5.03
N PRO A 48 -21.24 -0.55 -4.83
CA PRO A 48 -20.53 -1.74 -5.31
C PRO A 48 -20.45 -1.84 -6.85
N ALA A 49 -21.35 -1.19 -7.58
CA ALA A 49 -21.38 -1.23 -9.05
C ALA A 49 -20.42 -0.20 -9.69
N HIS A 50 -20.21 0.94 -9.03
CA HIS A 50 -19.46 2.08 -9.60
C HIS A 50 -18.38 2.66 -8.69
N GLY A 51 -18.01 1.99 -7.60
CA GLY A 51 -16.97 2.47 -6.68
C GLY A 51 -15.61 2.61 -7.37
N ILE A 52 -15.34 3.82 -7.84
CA ILE A 52 -14.06 4.32 -8.32
C ILE A 52 -13.61 5.36 -7.29
N SER A 53 -12.33 5.39 -6.94
CA SER A 53 -11.80 6.46 -6.09
C SER A 53 -12.05 7.82 -6.74
N ASP A 54 -12.92 8.64 -6.15
CA ASP A 54 -13.17 10.03 -6.54
C ASP A 54 -12.33 11.04 -5.73
N HIS A 55 -11.71 10.58 -4.64
CA HIS A 55 -10.86 11.40 -3.81
C HIS A 55 -9.43 11.48 -4.38
N LEU A 56 -9.13 12.59 -5.05
CA LEU A 56 -7.87 12.85 -5.72
C LEU A 56 -7.19 14.13 -5.20
N LEU A 57 -5.98 13.99 -4.66
CA LEU A 57 -5.09 15.13 -4.44
C LEU A 57 -4.46 15.56 -5.77
N SER A 58 -4.40 16.86 -5.99
CA SER A 58 -3.79 17.46 -7.18
C SER A 58 -3.13 18.80 -6.83
N GLY A 59 -2.26 19.28 -7.72
CA GLY A 59 -1.51 20.52 -7.52
C GLY A 59 -0.73 20.54 -6.22
N ASN A 60 -0.77 21.68 -5.52
CA ASN A 60 0.01 21.93 -4.30
C ASN A 60 -0.22 20.88 -3.20
N ALA A 61 -1.43 20.33 -3.06
CA ALA A 61 -1.72 19.35 -2.01
C ALA A 61 -1.02 18.01 -2.26
N LEU A 62 -0.86 17.62 -3.53
CA LEU A 62 -0.09 16.45 -3.91
C LEU A 62 1.41 16.72 -3.76
N GLU A 63 1.88 17.89 -4.19
CA GLU A 63 3.29 18.29 -4.04
C GLU A 63 3.73 18.28 -2.58
N GLU A 64 2.93 18.88 -1.68
CA GLU A 64 3.19 18.89 -0.23
C GLU A 64 3.26 17.46 0.34
N LEU A 65 2.37 16.56 -0.09
CA LEU A 65 2.41 15.16 0.33
C LEU A 65 3.72 14.49 -0.12
N LEU A 66 4.10 14.65 -1.39
CA LEU A 66 5.29 14.04 -1.96
C LEU A 66 6.58 14.59 -1.32
N GLU A 67 6.64 15.89 -1.05
CA GLU A 67 7.75 16.52 -0.35
C GLU A 67 7.87 16.01 1.09
N LYS A 68 6.76 16.00 1.84
CA LYS A 68 6.71 15.52 3.23
C LYS A 68 7.09 14.04 3.36
N ARG A 69 6.80 13.24 2.33
CA ARG A 69 7.08 11.79 2.31
C ARG A 69 8.29 11.41 1.45
N SER A 70 9.09 12.39 1.03
CA SER A 70 10.23 12.21 0.13
C SER A 70 11.24 11.16 0.62
N ASP A 71 11.57 11.14 1.91
CA ASP A 71 12.46 10.14 2.50
C ASP A 71 11.93 8.70 2.30
N LEU A 72 10.65 8.47 2.62
CA LEU A 72 10.01 7.16 2.43
C LEU A 72 9.97 6.79 0.95
N ILE A 73 9.55 7.72 0.08
CA ILE A 73 9.46 7.52 -1.36
C ILE A 73 10.82 7.13 -1.94
N ASN A 74 11.88 7.85 -1.58
CA ASN A 74 13.22 7.62 -2.12
C ASN A 74 13.78 6.26 -1.70
N ILE A 75 13.59 5.86 -0.44
CA ILE A 75 14.01 4.53 0.04
C ILE A 75 13.18 3.44 -0.64
N ALA A 76 11.85 3.57 -0.66
CA ALA A 76 10.95 2.58 -1.22
C ALA A 76 11.14 2.39 -2.73
N ARG A 77 11.50 3.42 -3.48
CA ARG A 77 11.67 3.38 -4.94
C ARG A 77 12.61 2.27 -5.40
N THR A 78 13.70 2.02 -4.69
CA THR A 78 14.65 0.94 -4.99
C THR A 78 13.99 -0.43 -4.88
N PHE A 79 13.27 -0.68 -3.79
CA PHE A 79 12.56 -1.94 -3.57
C PHE A 79 11.38 -2.13 -4.51
N MET A 80 10.64 -1.06 -4.81
CA MET A 80 9.58 -1.07 -5.82
C MET A 80 10.12 -1.45 -7.19
N THR A 81 11.28 -0.90 -7.58
CA THR A 81 11.94 -1.21 -8.85
C THR A 81 12.31 -2.68 -8.93
N ASN A 82 12.89 -3.24 -7.86
CA ASN A 82 13.25 -4.65 -7.79
C ASN A 82 12.02 -5.56 -7.87
N LEU A 83 10.96 -5.25 -7.11
CA LEU A 83 9.69 -5.98 -7.18
C LEU A 83 9.11 -5.97 -8.60
N TYR A 84 9.06 -4.79 -9.22
CA TYR A 84 8.59 -4.63 -10.59
C TYR A 84 9.41 -5.48 -11.57
N GLN A 85 10.75 -5.48 -11.47
CA GLN A 85 11.60 -6.27 -12.35
C GLN A 85 11.30 -7.79 -12.30
N PHE A 86 10.90 -8.33 -11.14
CA PHE A 86 10.51 -9.75 -11.04
C PHE A 86 9.19 -10.07 -11.75
N VAL A 87 8.32 -9.07 -11.95
CA VAL A 87 6.97 -9.25 -12.50
C VAL A 87 6.74 -8.47 -13.79
N ALA A 88 7.79 -7.89 -14.37
CA ALA A 88 7.71 -7.14 -15.62
C ALA A 88 7.15 -8.01 -16.75
N GLY A 89 6.26 -7.44 -17.57
CA GLY A 89 5.55 -8.17 -18.64
C GLY A 89 4.50 -9.16 -18.15
N SER A 90 4.22 -9.24 -16.83
CA SER A 90 3.22 -10.15 -16.28
C SER A 90 1.87 -9.48 -15.98
N GLY A 91 1.73 -8.18 -16.25
CA GLY A 91 0.52 -7.42 -15.99
C GLY A 91 0.38 -6.93 -14.55
N PHE A 92 1.49 -6.88 -13.80
CA PHE A 92 1.51 -6.41 -12.41
C PHE A 92 2.00 -4.96 -12.31
N ILE A 93 1.52 -4.30 -11.27
CA ILE A 93 1.93 -2.97 -10.82
C ILE A 93 2.35 -3.01 -9.36
N VAL A 94 3.28 -2.14 -8.98
CA VAL A 94 3.73 -1.89 -7.62
C VAL A 94 3.32 -0.48 -7.22
N ILE A 95 2.70 -0.34 -6.05
CA ILE A 95 2.10 0.90 -5.57
C ILE A 95 2.62 1.19 -4.17
N LEU A 96 2.96 2.46 -3.92
CA LEU A 96 3.28 2.97 -2.59
C LEU A 96 2.27 4.06 -2.23
N SER A 97 1.77 4.02 -1.00
CA SER A 97 0.84 5.02 -0.47
C SER A 97 1.24 5.56 0.89
N ASP A 98 0.69 6.72 1.24
CA ASP A 98 0.74 7.24 2.60
C ASP A 98 -0.24 6.49 3.53
N GLU A 99 -0.20 6.80 4.81
CA GLU A 99 -1.04 6.17 5.84
C GLU A 99 -2.54 6.41 5.67
N ARG A 100 -2.92 7.37 4.81
CA ARG A 100 -4.32 7.72 4.48
C ARG A 100 -4.76 7.07 3.16
N GLY A 101 -3.91 6.24 2.56
CA GLY A 101 -4.19 5.53 1.32
C GLY A 101 -3.98 6.37 0.05
N PHE A 102 -3.38 7.56 0.13
CA PHE A 102 -3.04 8.34 -1.08
C PHE A 102 -1.82 7.75 -1.77
N ILE A 103 -1.95 7.46 -3.06
CA ILE A 103 -0.88 6.89 -3.86
C ILE A 103 0.22 7.94 -4.10
N MET A 104 1.44 7.62 -3.71
CA MET A 104 2.62 8.47 -3.89
C MET A 104 3.48 8.01 -5.08
N GLU A 105 3.59 6.70 -5.28
CA GLU A 105 4.33 6.10 -6.39
C GLU A 105 3.58 4.91 -6.98
N ILE A 106 3.73 4.73 -8.30
CA ILE A 106 3.19 3.59 -9.03
C ILE A 106 4.18 3.19 -10.14
N MET A 107 4.44 1.89 -10.28
CA MET A 107 5.31 1.31 -11.29
C MET A 107 4.65 0.10 -11.94
N GLY A 108 4.82 -0.08 -13.25
CA GLY A 108 4.35 -1.26 -13.96
C GLY A 108 4.46 -1.07 -15.47
N ASP A 109 4.03 -2.09 -16.21
CA ASP A 109 3.98 -2.02 -17.67
C ASP A 109 2.99 -0.94 -18.12
N ASN A 110 3.29 -0.23 -19.22
CA ASN A 110 2.46 0.88 -19.72
C ASN A 110 0.98 0.50 -19.91
N ASP A 111 0.72 -0.68 -20.48
CA ASP A 111 -0.66 -1.16 -20.70
C ASP A 111 -1.39 -1.44 -19.38
N THR A 112 -0.66 -1.93 -18.37
CA THR A 112 -1.20 -2.18 -17.04
C THR A 112 -1.49 -0.87 -16.31
N LEU A 113 -0.58 0.11 -16.41
CA LEU A 113 -0.78 1.45 -15.88
C LEU A 113 -1.97 2.14 -16.56
N ALA A 114 -2.15 1.97 -17.87
CA ALA A 114 -3.30 2.49 -18.59
C ALA A 114 -4.61 1.83 -18.13
N ASN A 115 -4.60 0.54 -17.81
CA ASN A 115 -5.77 -0.14 -17.25
C ASN A 115 -6.07 0.31 -15.82
N ALA A 116 -5.04 0.45 -14.98
CA ALA A 116 -5.12 0.99 -13.63
C ALA A 116 -5.71 2.42 -13.62
N ALA A 117 -5.30 3.26 -14.57
CA ALA A 117 -5.79 4.64 -14.69
C ALA A 117 -7.30 4.73 -14.95
N LYS A 118 -7.92 3.72 -15.60
CA LYS A 118 -9.39 3.68 -15.79
C LYS A 118 -10.16 3.54 -14.47
N LEU A 119 -9.49 3.09 -13.41
CA LEU A 119 -10.03 2.93 -12.06
C LEU A 119 -9.59 4.06 -11.12
N ASN A 120 -8.96 5.13 -11.63
CA ASN A 120 -8.27 6.14 -10.82
C ASN A 120 -7.19 5.55 -9.89
N LEU A 121 -6.56 4.44 -10.28
CA LEU A 121 -5.39 3.90 -9.59
C LEU A 121 -4.13 4.65 -10.07
N ILE A 122 -4.06 5.93 -9.70
CA ILE A 122 -3.05 6.91 -10.13
C ILE A 122 -2.48 7.65 -8.92
N LYS A 123 -1.32 8.29 -9.10
CA LYS A 123 -0.73 9.14 -8.05
C LYS A 123 -1.72 10.23 -7.61
N GLY A 124 -1.83 10.42 -6.29
CA GLY A 124 -2.74 11.34 -5.64
C GLY A 124 -4.14 10.78 -5.35
N ALA A 125 -4.54 9.65 -5.91
CA ALA A 125 -5.84 9.04 -5.60
C ALA A 125 -5.80 8.31 -4.25
N SER A 126 -6.86 8.41 -3.45
CA SER A 126 -7.00 7.65 -2.19
C SER A 126 -7.69 6.31 -2.42
N TRP A 127 -7.05 5.25 -1.94
CA TRP A 127 -7.60 3.89 -1.97
C TRP A 127 -7.93 3.38 -0.57
N ALA A 128 -8.25 4.30 0.35
CA ALA A 128 -8.83 3.94 1.64
C ALA A 128 -10.21 3.27 1.45
N GLU A 129 -10.60 2.37 2.35
CA GLU A 129 -11.84 1.59 2.21
C GLU A 129 -13.09 2.47 2.23
N GLU A 130 -13.05 3.58 2.97
CA GLU A 130 -14.09 4.59 3.04
C GLU A 130 -14.28 5.40 1.76
N VAL A 131 -13.38 5.24 0.78
CA VAL A 131 -13.43 5.91 -0.53
C VAL A 131 -13.65 4.90 -1.65
N ALA A 132 -12.88 3.81 -1.65
CA ALA A 132 -12.83 2.87 -2.77
C ALA A 132 -13.46 1.50 -2.48
N GLY A 133 -14.01 1.30 -1.28
CA GLY A 133 -14.47 0.01 -0.81
C GLY A 133 -13.33 -0.96 -0.48
N THR A 134 -13.65 -2.21 -0.13
CA THR A 134 -12.67 -3.25 0.16
C THR A 134 -11.73 -3.45 -1.03
N ASN A 135 -10.46 -3.12 -0.79
CA ASN A 135 -9.34 -3.28 -1.70
C ASN A 135 -8.08 -3.61 -0.90
N GLY A 136 -7.03 -4.14 -1.54
CA GLY A 136 -5.82 -4.56 -0.83
C GLY A 136 -5.18 -3.46 0.04
N LEU A 137 -5.05 -2.25 -0.52
CA LEU A 137 -4.29 -1.15 0.06
C LEU A 137 -5.01 -0.60 1.28
N GLY A 138 -6.27 -0.22 1.11
CA GLY A 138 -7.13 0.28 2.18
C GLY A 138 -7.31 -0.76 3.28
N THR A 139 -7.48 -2.04 2.92
CA THR A 139 -7.64 -3.11 3.92
C THR A 139 -6.37 -3.29 4.74
N ALA A 140 -5.19 -3.32 4.11
CA ALA A 140 -3.93 -3.43 4.82
C ALA A 140 -3.71 -2.29 5.81
N LEU A 141 -4.06 -1.07 5.43
CA LEU A 141 -4.00 0.12 6.28
C LEU A 141 -5.01 0.05 7.44
N ALA A 142 -6.26 -0.34 7.16
CA ALA A 142 -7.34 -0.41 8.14
C ALA A 142 -7.06 -1.46 9.24
N ILE A 143 -6.62 -2.66 8.84
CA ILE A 143 -6.35 -3.75 9.79
C ILE A 143 -4.92 -3.71 10.34
N LYS A 144 -4.05 -2.85 9.77
CA LYS A 144 -2.63 -2.73 10.10
C LYS A 144 -1.87 -4.07 9.99
N LYS A 145 -2.22 -4.88 8.99
CA LYS A 145 -1.57 -6.19 8.73
C LYS A 145 -1.46 -6.44 7.24
N PRO A 146 -0.48 -7.25 6.80
CA PRO A 146 -0.44 -7.72 5.43
C PRO A 146 -1.71 -8.49 5.06
N VAL A 147 -2.22 -8.26 3.85
CA VAL A 147 -3.42 -8.92 3.32
C VAL A 147 -3.34 -9.06 1.81
N GLN A 148 -3.87 -10.16 1.31
CA GLN A 148 -4.18 -10.33 -0.10
C GLN A 148 -5.70 -10.21 -0.26
N VAL A 149 -6.16 -9.41 -1.22
CA VAL A 149 -7.58 -9.26 -1.59
C VAL A 149 -7.69 -9.63 -3.06
N SER A 150 -8.50 -10.62 -3.41
CA SER A 150 -8.61 -11.10 -4.79
C SER A 150 -10.04 -11.33 -5.25
N GLY A 151 -10.32 -11.01 -6.51
CA GLY A 151 -11.59 -11.35 -7.11
C GLY A 151 -12.76 -10.67 -6.39
N TYR A 152 -13.80 -11.46 -6.10
CA TYR A 152 -15.00 -11.03 -5.39
C TYR A 152 -14.77 -10.67 -3.92
N GLU A 153 -13.57 -10.85 -3.36
CA GLU A 153 -13.24 -10.22 -2.08
C GLU A 153 -13.20 -8.70 -2.19
N HIS A 154 -12.94 -8.15 -3.39
CA HIS A 154 -13.10 -6.73 -3.63
C HIS A 154 -14.57 -6.33 -3.54
N TYR A 155 -14.83 -5.22 -2.84
CA TYR A 155 -16.18 -4.73 -2.65
C TYR A 155 -16.78 -4.22 -3.98
N CYS A 156 -15.99 -3.54 -4.80
CA CYS A 156 -16.44 -2.92 -6.05
C CYS A 156 -16.24 -3.86 -7.25
N GLN A 157 -17.27 -4.05 -8.07
CA GLN A 157 -17.26 -4.94 -9.24
C GLN A 157 -16.10 -4.65 -10.20
N GLN A 158 -15.80 -3.36 -10.41
CA GLN A 158 -14.74 -2.93 -11.32
C GLN A 158 -13.34 -3.40 -10.91
N THR A 159 -13.14 -3.64 -9.61
CA THR A 159 -11.87 -4.11 -9.04
C THR A 159 -11.77 -5.63 -8.92
N GLN A 160 -12.86 -6.38 -9.18
CA GLN A 160 -12.88 -7.85 -9.06
C GLN A 160 -12.03 -8.57 -10.12
N SER A 161 -11.60 -7.88 -11.16
CA SER A 161 -10.61 -8.40 -12.13
C SER A 161 -9.17 -8.39 -11.58
N TRP A 162 -8.95 -7.84 -10.39
CA TRP A 162 -7.64 -7.67 -9.79
C TRP A 162 -7.42 -8.60 -8.60
N THR A 163 -6.14 -8.87 -8.35
CA THR A 163 -5.61 -9.40 -7.09
C THR A 163 -4.62 -8.40 -6.54
N CYS A 164 -4.72 -8.10 -5.24
CA CYS A 164 -3.98 -7.05 -4.58
C CYS A 164 -3.33 -7.63 -3.32
N SER A 165 -2.00 -7.67 -3.28
CA SER A 165 -1.23 -8.08 -2.10
C SER A 165 -0.59 -6.84 -1.50
N ALA A 166 -0.95 -6.50 -0.27
CA ALA A 166 -0.50 -5.27 0.37
C ALA A 166 0.05 -5.52 1.77
N ALA A 167 1.02 -4.72 2.18
CA ALA A 167 1.57 -4.72 3.53
C ALA A 167 1.78 -3.28 4.02
N PRO A 168 1.38 -2.96 5.27
CA PRO A 168 1.63 -1.65 5.86
C PRO A 168 3.12 -1.49 6.21
N ILE A 169 3.64 -0.27 6.02
CA ILE A 169 5.00 0.13 6.36
C ILE A 169 4.97 0.86 7.70
N TYR A 170 5.84 0.47 8.63
CA TYR A 170 5.94 1.02 9.97
C TYR A 170 7.20 1.88 10.16
N ASP A 171 7.03 3.05 10.79
CA ASP A 171 8.11 3.67 11.58
C ASP A 171 7.82 3.39 13.05
N LYS A 172 8.61 2.48 13.63
CA LYS A 172 8.40 1.93 14.97
C LYS A 172 7.04 1.23 15.09
N ASN A 173 6.07 1.86 15.77
CA ASN A 173 4.73 1.31 16.03
C ASN A 173 3.64 2.05 15.24
N THR A 174 4.03 2.98 14.37
CA THR A 174 3.10 3.82 13.60
C THR A 174 3.17 3.44 12.14
N VAL A 175 2.01 3.13 11.55
CA VAL A 175 1.89 2.94 10.10
C VAL A 175 2.08 4.30 9.42
N ILE A 176 3.02 4.36 8.48
CA ILE A 176 3.38 5.57 7.72
C ILE A 176 3.02 5.46 6.23
N GLY A 177 2.50 4.31 5.82
CA GLY A 177 2.17 4.00 4.44
C GLY A 177 1.90 2.53 4.22
N ALA A 178 1.71 2.14 2.97
CA ALA A 178 1.62 0.74 2.56
C ALA A 178 2.25 0.53 1.19
N LEU A 179 2.82 -0.66 1.01
CA LEU A 179 3.29 -1.17 -0.27
C LEU A 179 2.29 -2.20 -0.79
N GLN A 180 1.94 -2.14 -2.06
CA GLN A 180 1.03 -3.08 -2.71
C GLN A 180 1.59 -3.55 -4.05
N MET A 181 1.40 -4.83 -4.35
CA MET A 181 1.47 -5.37 -5.70
C MET A 181 0.08 -5.76 -6.17
N SER A 182 -0.32 -5.30 -7.35
CA SER A 182 -1.62 -5.62 -7.95
C SER A 182 -1.43 -6.23 -9.33
N GLY A 183 -2.26 -7.18 -9.70
CA GLY A 183 -2.24 -7.80 -11.02
C GLY A 183 -3.57 -8.48 -11.35
N PRO A 184 -3.64 -9.28 -12.44
CA PRO A 184 -4.87 -9.96 -12.83
C PRO A 184 -5.28 -11.01 -11.78
N SER A 185 -6.56 -11.08 -11.42
CA SER A 185 -7.06 -12.05 -10.44
C SER A 185 -6.80 -13.51 -10.84
N SER A 186 -6.75 -13.81 -12.14
CA SER A 186 -6.37 -15.12 -12.69
C SER A 186 -4.91 -15.53 -12.44
N ARG A 187 -4.06 -14.60 -11.98
CA ARG A 187 -2.66 -14.82 -11.63
C ARG A 187 -2.40 -14.67 -10.13
N THR A 188 -3.43 -14.83 -9.31
CA THR A 188 -3.29 -14.81 -7.85
C THR A 188 -2.30 -15.88 -7.39
N HIS A 189 -1.36 -15.50 -6.54
CA HIS A 189 -0.41 -16.42 -5.94
C HIS A 189 -0.09 -16.01 -4.50
N LEU A 190 -0.05 -16.96 -3.57
CA LEU A 190 0.24 -16.70 -2.15
C LEU A 190 1.62 -16.06 -1.93
N HIS A 191 2.61 -16.46 -2.72
CA HIS A 191 3.97 -15.90 -2.63
C HIS A 191 4.06 -14.41 -2.96
N THR A 192 3.10 -13.82 -3.70
CA THR A 192 3.09 -12.38 -3.99
C THR A 192 2.98 -11.57 -2.70
N LEU A 193 2.18 -12.02 -1.73
CA LEU A 193 2.11 -11.36 -0.43
C LEU A 193 3.44 -11.48 0.33
N GLY A 194 4.08 -12.64 0.29
CA GLY A 194 5.40 -12.84 0.89
C GLY A 194 6.48 -11.90 0.30
N MET A 195 6.47 -11.68 -1.02
CA MET A 195 7.37 -10.72 -1.67
C MET A 195 7.13 -9.28 -1.20
N VAL A 196 5.87 -8.87 -1.10
CA VAL A 196 5.50 -7.53 -0.61
C VAL A 196 5.92 -7.34 0.84
N VAL A 197 5.66 -8.34 1.70
CA VAL A 197 6.09 -8.30 3.11
C VAL A 197 7.61 -8.19 3.23
N ALA A 198 8.37 -9.02 2.51
CA ALA A 198 9.83 -8.97 2.54
C ALA A 198 10.38 -7.62 2.05
N ALA A 199 9.75 -7.02 1.02
CA ALA A 199 10.13 -5.70 0.55
C ALA A 199 9.81 -4.60 1.57
N VAL A 200 8.67 -4.68 2.26
CA VAL A 200 8.33 -3.76 3.35
C VAL A 200 9.33 -3.88 4.50
N GLU A 201 9.68 -5.08 4.94
CA GLU A 201 10.68 -5.29 5.99
C GLU A 201 12.04 -4.69 5.62
N ALA A 202 12.43 -4.80 4.34
CA ALA A 202 13.66 -4.20 3.84
C ALA A 202 13.58 -2.66 3.78
N ILE A 203 12.43 -2.09 3.38
CA ILE A 203 12.19 -0.64 3.43
C ILE A 203 12.31 -0.14 4.87
N GLU A 204 11.63 -0.77 5.81
CA GLU A 204 11.67 -0.39 7.23
C GLU A 204 13.08 -0.50 7.81
N TYR A 205 13.82 -1.54 7.42
CA TYR A 205 15.22 -1.70 7.82
C TYR A 205 16.09 -0.55 7.29
N GLU A 206 16.02 -0.24 6.00
CA GLU A 206 16.77 0.87 5.41
C GLU A 206 16.38 2.22 6.02
N MET A 207 15.11 2.43 6.34
CA MET A 207 14.66 3.63 7.06
C MET A 207 15.31 3.76 8.44
N ARG A 208 15.42 2.65 9.19
CA ARG A 208 16.10 2.64 10.49
C ARG A 208 17.59 2.97 10.34
N VAL A 209 18.27 2.35 9.37
CA VAL A 209 19.70 2.60 9.11
C VAL A 209 19.93 4.05 8.69
N HIS A 210 19.12 4.58 7.78
CA HIS A 210 19.24 5.95 7.30
C HIS A 210 19.06 6.98 8.43
N LYS A 211 18.10 6.73 9.34
CA LYS A 211 17.87 7.55 10.52
C LYS A 211 19.05 7.52 11.50
N GLN A 212 19.57 6.33 11.80
CA GLN A 212 20.74 6.16 12.66
C GLN A 212 21.99 6.87 12.10
N ASN A 213 22.23 6.75 10.79
CA ASN A 213 23.33 7.45 10.14
C ASN A 213 23.18 8.97 10.22
N ARG A 214 21.96 9.49 10.04
CA ARG A 214 21.69 10.93 10.19
C ARG A 214 21.95 11.40 11.63
N ASP A 215 21.51 10.64 12.62
CA ASP A 215 21.73 10.96 14.04
C ASP A 215 23.24 10.94 14.39
N LEU A 216 23.99 9.98 13.86
CA LEU A 216 25.45 9.91 14.04
C LEU A 216 26.18 11.10 13.41
N VAL A 217 25.79 11.51 12.19
CA VAL A 217 26.37 12.68 11.52
C VAL A 217 26.10 13.96 12.32
N LEU A 218 24.88 14.13 12.84
CA LEU A 218 24.53 15.27 13.68
C LEU A 218 25.35 15.30 14.97
N LEU A 219 25.48 14.15 15.65
CA LEU A 219 26.29 14.04 16.86
C LEU A 219 27.77 14.36 16.60
N ASN A 220 28.32 13.84 15.49
CA ASN A 220 29.71 14.11 15.11
C ASN A 220 29.94 15.61 14.85
N ASN A 221 29.03 16.26 14.13
CA ASN A 221 29.09 17.71 13.89
C ASN A 221 29.02 18.53 15.18
N HIS A 222 28.18 18.12 16.14
CA HIS A 222 28.13 18.77 17.46
C HIS A 222 29.45 18.66 18.21
N LEU A 223 30.07 17.47 18.24
CA LEU A 223 31.36 17.27 18.89
C LEU A 223 32.47 18.11 18.23
N ASN A 224 32.50 18.17 16.89
CA ASN A 224 33.48 19.01 16.17
C ASN A 224 33.31 20.49 16.50
N ASN A 225 32.08 21.00 16.57
CA ASN A 225 31.82 22.40 16.91
C ASN A 225 32.24 22.72 18.36
N ILE A 226 32.03 21.81 19.32
CA ILE A 226 32.50 21.98 20.70
C ILE A 226 34.04 21.99 20.72
N PHE A 227 34.69 21.07 20.01
CA PHE A 227 36.15 21.01 19.98
C PHE A 227 36.76 22.30 19.42
N LEU A 228 36.21 22.84 18.33
CA LEU A 228 36.68 24.09 17.73
C LEU A 228 36.49 25.29 18.66
N THR A 229 35.35 25.40 19.34
CA THR A 229 35.09 26.51 20.28
C THR A 229 35.97 26.45 21.54
N VAL A 230 36.31 25.26 22.03
CA VAL A 230 37.27 25.10 23.14
C VAL A 230 38.69 25.44 22.68
N SER A 231 39.07 25.06 21.45
CA SER A 231 40.40 25.37 20.91
C SER A 231 40.61 26.87 20.69
N ASP A 232 39.61 27.61 20.20
CA ASP A 232 39.68 29.07 20.04
C ASP A 232 39.79 29.80 21.39
N GLY A 233 39.13 29.28 22.44
CA GLY A 233 39.24 29.81 23.80
C GLY A 233 40.65 29.70 24.38
N VAL A 234 41.37 28.60 24.09
CA VAL A 234 42.72 28.34 24.61
C VAL A 234 43.79 29.16 23.88
N ILE A 235 43.60 29.49 22.60
CA ILE A 235 44.56 30.28 21.81
C ILE A 235 44.48 31.78 22.16
N SER A 236 43.33 32.28 22.64
CA SER A 236 43.15 33.70 23.01
C SER A 236 43.77 34.12 24.35
N CYS A 237 44.33 33.18 25.14
CA CYS A 237 44.90 33.42 26.46
C CYS A 237 46.45 33.41 26.52
N GLN A 238 47.15 33.44 25.38
CA GLN A 238 48.61 33.61 25.33
C GLN A 238 49.04 35.04 24.99
#